data_AF-A0A1G3MAV6-F1
#
_entry.id   AF-A0A1G3MAV6-F1
#
_cell.length_a   1.000
_cell.length_b   1.000
_cell.length_c   1.000
_cell.angle_alpha   90.00
_cell.angle_beta   90.00
_cell.angle_gamma   90.00
#
_symmetry.space_group_name_H-M   'P 1'
#
loop_
_entity.id
_entity.type
_entity.pdbx_description
1 polymer ?
#
loop_
_entity_poly.entity_id
_entity_poly.type
_entity_poly.pdbx_seq_one_letter_code
_entity_poly.pdbx_strand_id
1 'polypeptide(L)'
;MKTVNALQLRNHFGQVLQELEENGEPILLSKGKKVRAALITIEDFQRRFLDRQAEEEREKWRNNLGELRDGRVGGRSSLEVLREQRGYPD
;
A
#
# COMPACT_ATOMS: atom_id res chain seq x y z
N MET A 1 2.97 -26.36 3.03
CA MET A 1 3.47 -25.29 2.13
C MET A 1 3.98 -25.87 0.83
N LYS A 2 3.30 -25.59 -0.29
CA LYS A 2 3.62 -26.11 -1.63
C LYS A 2 4.45 -25.09 -2.41
N THR A 3 5.40 -25.56 -3.23
CA THR A 3 6.15 -24.68 -4.16
C THR A 3 5.79 -25.00 -5.60
N VAL A 4 5.39 -23.98 -6.36
CA VAL A 4 4.96 -24.10 -7.75
C VAL A 4 5.88 -23.26 -8.65
N ASN A 5 6.18 -23.78 -9.85
CA ASN A 5 6.93 -23.02 -10.85
C ASN A 5 6.03 -21.99 -11.54
N ALA A 6 6.56 -20.79 -11.82
CA ALA A 6 5.86 -19.75 -12.58
C ALA A 6 5.25 -20.24 -13.90
N LEU A 7 5.88 -21.20 -14.60
CA LEU A 7 5.33 -21.78 -15.83
C LEU A 7 4.09 -22.64 -15.55
N GLN A 8 4.14 -23.46 -14.50
CA GLN A 8 3.00 -24.29 -14.09
C GLN A 8 1.84 -23.42 -13.62
N LEU A 9 2.14 -22.34 -12.88
CA LEU A 9 1.14 -21.37 -12.45
C LEU A 9 0.42 -20.74 -13.66
N ARG A 10 1.16 -20.34 -14.70
CA ARG A 10 0.58 -19.73 -15.91
C ARG A 10 -0.40 -20.67 -16.61
N ASN A 11 -0.07 -21.96 -16.66
CA ASN A 11 -0.87 -22.95 -17.39
C ASN A 11 -2.05 -23.49 -16.58
N HIS A 12 -1.94 -23.51 -15.24
CA HIS A 12 -2.89 -24.16 -14.34
C HIS A 12 -3.39 -23.23 -13.23
N PHE A 13 -3.52 -21.94 -13.50
CA PHE A 13 -3.84 -20.95 -12.47
C PHE A 13 -5.14 -21.26 -11.71
N GLY A 14 -6.20 -21.65 -12.41
CA GLY A 14 -7.48 -21.99 -11.79
C GLY A 14 -7.37 -23.16 -10.79
N GLN A 15 -6.63 -24.21 -11.15
CA GLN A 15 -6.40 -25.35 -10.26
C GLN A 15 -5.57 -24.96 -9.04
N VAL A 16 -4.55 -24.10 -9.22
CA VAL A 16 -3.72 -23.61 -8.12
C VAL A 16 -4.53 -22.72 -7.16
N LEU A 17 -5.48 -21.94 -7.66
CA LEU A 17 -6.40 -21.17 -6.81
C LEU A 17 -7.32 -22.09 -6.02
N GLN A 18 -7.87 -23.12 -6.66
CA GLN A 18 -8.73 -24.09 -5.98
C GLN A 18 -7.97 -24.82 -4.85
N GLU A 19 -6.73 -25.23 -5.11
CA GLU A 19 -5.86 -25.81 -4.08
C GLU A 19 -5.54 -24.82 -2.94
N LEU A 20 -5.40 -23.53 -3.24
CA LEU A 20 -5.17 -22.48 -2.24
C LEU A 20 -6.39 -22.30 -1.34
N GLU A 21 -7.59 -22.32 -1.91
CA GLU A 21 -8.86 -22.22 -1.17
C GLU A 21 -9.13 -23.46 -0.32
N GLU A 22 -8.88 -24.66 -0.85
CA GLU A 22 -9.13 -25.91 -0.14
C GLU A 22 -8.16 -26.16 1.02
N ASN A 23 -6.87 -25.87 0.83
CA ASN A 23 -5.85 -26.15 1.85
C ASN A 23 -5.65 -24.99 2.83
N GLY A 24 -5.97 -23.75 2.42
CA GLY A 24 -5.72 -22.55 3.24
C GLY A 24 -4.24 -22.28 3.54
N GLU A 25 -3.31 -22.99 2.88
CA GLU A 25 -1.87 -22.82 3.09
C GLU A 25 -1.22 -21.96 2.01
N PRO A 26 -0.24 -21.10 2.36
CA PRO A 26 0.52 -20.32 1.38
C PRO A 26 1.21 -21.18 0.32
N ILE A 27 1.10 -20.76 -0.93
CA ILE A 27 1.78 -21.38 -2.07
C ILE A 27 2.96 -20.52 -2.50
N LEU A 28 4.17 -21.07 -2.47
CA LEU A 28 5.38 -20.38 -2.88
C LEU A 28 5.57 -20.46 -4.39
N LEU A 29 5.89 -19.32 -5.00
CA LEU A 29 6.15 -19.21 -6.43
C LEU A 29 7.64 -19.13 -6.69
N SER A 30 8.12 -20.09 -7.49
CA SER A 30 9.51 -20.17 -7.92
C SER A 30 9.66 -19.77 -9.39
N LYS A 31 10.73 -19.03 -9.69
CA LYS A 31 11.18 -18.76 -11.07
C LYS A 31 12.62 -19.24 -11.18
N GLY A 32 12.84 -20.33 -11.92
CA GLY A 32 14.11 -21.05 -11.91
C GLY A 32 14.36 -21.72 -10.55
N LYS A 33 15.54 -21.52 -9.95
CA LYS A 33 15.92 -22.09 -8.64
C LYS A 33 15.63 -21.19 -7.43
N LYS A 34 14.91 -20.08 -7.61
CA LYS A 34 14.65 -19.10 -6.53
C LYS A 34 13.15 -18.88 -6.32
N VAL A 35 12.74 -18.88 -5.05
CA VAL A 35 11.41 -18.40 -4.63
C VAL A 35 11.38 -16.88 -4.79
N ARG A 36 10.31 -16.36 -5.40
CA ARG A 36 10.17 -14.95 -5.76
C ARG A 36 8.91 -14.30 -5.21
N ALA A 37 7.86 -15.09 -4.97
CA ALA A 37 6.59 -14.60 -4.47
C ALA A 37 5.86 -15.70 -3.69
N ALA A 38 4.79 -15.32 -3.01
CA ALA A 38 3.86 -16.24 -2.37
C ALA A 38 2.43 -15.85 -2.75
N LEU A 39 1.59 -16.84 -2.98
CA LEU A 39 0.13 -16.73 -3.06
C LEU A 39 -0.44 -17.08 -1.69
N ILE A 40 -1.33 -16.23 -1.18
CA ILE A 40 -2.04 -16.40 0.08
C ILE A 40 -3.49 -15.99 -0.13
N THR A 41 -4.39 -16.48 0.72
CA THR A 41 -5.79 -16.04 0.68
C THR A 41 -5.89 -14.58 1.10
N ILE A 42 -6.96 -13.90 0.67
CA ILE A 42 -7.21 -12.51 1.06
C ILE A 42 -7.39 -12.37 2.57
N GLU A 43 -7.99 -13.36 3.24
CA GLU A 43 -8.17 -13.33 4.69
C GLU A 43 -6.82 -13.40 5.42
N ASP A 44 -5.91 -14.27 4.95
CA ASP A 44 -4.56 -14.38 5.50
C ASP A 44 -3.72 -13.13 5.20
N PHE A 45 -3.92 -12.51 4.03
CA PHE A 45 -3.32 -11.22 3.70
C PHE A 45 -3.81 -10.13 4.66
N GLN A 46 -5.11 -10.00 4.89
CA GLN A 46 -5.67 -8.99 5.80
C GLN A 46 -5.21 -9.21 7.25
N ARG A 47 -5.15 -10.45 7.71
CA ARG A 47 -4.69 -10.77 9.08
C ARG A 47 -3.21 -10.49 9.29
N ARG A 48 -2.37 -10.74 8.28
CA ARG A 48 -0.90 -10.69 8.43
C ARG A 48 -0.24 -9.43 7.85
N PHE A 49 -0.92 -8.71 6.97
CA PHE A 49 -0.36 -7.56 6.22
C PHE A 49 -1.15 -6.25 6.40
N LEU A 50 -1.85 -6.08 7.53
CA LEU A 50 -2.44 -4.80 7.95
C LEU A 50 -1.46 -3.61 7.82
N ASP A 51 -0.18 -3.82 8.12
CA ASP A 51 0.85 -2.78 8.07
C ASP A 51 1.08 -2.20 6.67
N ARG A 52 1.00 -3.02 5.62
CA ARG A 52 1.24 -2.56 4.24
C ARG A 52 0.05 -1.79 3.68
N GLN A 53 -1.18 -2.18 4.04
CA GLN A 53 -2.38 -1.40 3.70
C GLN A 53 -2.39 -0.04 4.40
N ALA A 54 -1.99 0.01 5.68
CA ALA A 54 -1.88 1.28 6.41
C ALA A 54 -0.84 2.23 5.76
N GLU A 55 0.22 1.70 5.17
CA GLU A 55 1.23 2.49 4.48
C GLU A 55 0.73 3.06 3.14
N GLU A 56 0.01 2.26 2.34
CA GLU A 56 -0.64 2.71 1.11
C GLU A 56 -1.76 3.73 1.39
N GLU A 57 -2.54 3.55 2.47
CA GLU A 57 -3.53 4.54 2.91
C GLU A 57 -2.89 5.85 3.37
N ARG A 58 -1.76 5.79 4.10
CA ARG A 58 -0.99 6.99 4.49
C ARG A 58 -0.42 7.72 3.28
N GLU A 59 -0.05 7.01 2.22
CA GLU A 59 0.43 7.62 0.98
C GLU A 59 -0.73 8.30 0.23
N LYS A 60 -1.89 7.64 0.09
CA LYS A 60 -3.10 8.24 -0.47
C LYS A 60 -3.55 9.47 0.31
N TRP A 61 -3.54 9.40 1.64
CA TRP A 61 -3.90 10.53 2.51
C TRP A 61 -2.92 11.71 2.38
N ARG A 62 -1.61 11.44 2.29
CA ARG A 62 -0.60 12.48 2.04
C ARG A 62 -0.79 13.15 0.68
N ASN A 63 -1.12 12.39 -0.36
CA ASN A 63 -1.38 12.94 -1.69
C ASN A 63 -2.62 13.83 -1.69
N ASN A 64 -3.71 13.39 -1.03
CA ASN A 64 -4.92 14.20 -0.87
C ASN A 64 -4.64 15.51 -0.08
N LEU A 65 -3.79 15.48 0.94
CA LEU A 65 -3.34 16.69 1.63
C LEU A 65 -2.52 17.63 0.75
N GLY A 66 -1.73 17.08 -0.18
CA GLY A 66 -0.99 17.85 -1.17
C GLY A 66 -1.93 18.59 -2.13
N GLU A 67 -3.03 17.95 -2.53
CA GLU A 67 -4.05 18.54 -3.41
C GLU A 67 -4.90 19.61 -2.69
N LEU A 68 -5.14 19.45 -1.39
CA LEU A 68 -5.77 20.47 -0.53
C LEU A 68 -4.83 21.62 -0.15
N ARG A 69 -3.55 21.52 -0.50
CA ARG A 69 -2.54 22.53 -0.23
C ARG A 69 -2.67 23.63 -1.27
N ASP A 70 -3.67 24.49 -1.09
CA ASP A 70 -3.82 25.67 -1.92
C ASP A 70 -2.54 26.51 -1.88
N GLY A 71 -2.17 27.08 -3.03
CA GLY A 71 -1.00 27.94 -3.14
C GLY A 71 -1.11 29.06 -2.13
N ARG A 72 0.01 29.42 -1.47
CA ARG A 72 0.04 30.51 -0.50
C ARG A 72 -0.57 31.77 -1.14
N VAL A 73 -1.77 32.17 -0.69
CA VAL A 73 -2.46 33.35 -1.22
C VAL A 73 -1.73 34.59 -0.69
N GLY A 74 -0.82 35.11 -1.51
CA GLY A 74 -0.04 36.32 -1.21
C GLY A 74 1.34 36.06 -0.58
N GLY A 75 2.24 37.04 -0.77
CA GLY A 75 3.62 37.01 -0.28
C GLY A 75 3.79 37.31 1.22
N ARG A 76 2.68 37.43 1.98
CA ARG A 76 2.75 37.77 3.41
C ARG A 76 3.20 36.56 4.21
N SER A 77 4.17 36.77 5.08
CA SER A 77 4.63 35.71 5.99
C SER A 77 3.56 35.38 7.03
N SER A 78 3.54 34.15 7.52
CA SER A 78 2.62 33.73 8.60
C SER A 78 2.81 34.56 9.87
N LEU A 79 3.97 35.17 10.05
CA LEU A 79 4.28 36.06 11.17
C LEU A 79 3.70 37.47 10.99
N GLU A 80 3.70 38.00 9.76
CA GLU A 80 3.07 39.30 9.45
C GLU A 80 1.57 39.27 9.74
N VAL A 81 0.87 38.23 9.29
CA VAL A 81 -0.59 38.07 9.53
C VAL A 81 -0.89 37.97 11.04
N LEU A 82 -0.06 37.23 11.80
CA LEU A 82 -0.24 37.11 13.25
C LEU A 82 0.05 38.43 13.99
N ARG A 83 0.99 39.24 13.51
CA ARG A 83 1.31 40.56 14.08
C ARG A 83 0.18 41.55 13.84
N GLU A 84 -0.37 41.57 12.62
CA GLU A 84 -1.51 42.40 12.24
C GLU A 84 -2.73 42.08 13.11
N GLN A 85 -3.11 40.80 13.24
CA GLN A 85 -4.25 40.41 14.09
C GLN A 85 -4.05 40.73 15.56
N ARG A 86 -2.80 40.81 16.03
CA ARG A 86 -2.46 41.13 17.42
C ARG A 86 -2.25 42.63 17.63
N GLY A 87 -2.44 43.46 16.60
CA GLY A 87 -2.41 44.92 16.70
C GLY A 87 -1.01 45.53 16.81
N TYR A 88 0.03 44.82 16.36
CA TYR A 88 1.37 45.43 16.25
C TYR A 88 1.44 46.31 15.00
N PRO A 89 1.99 47.54 15.09
CA PRO A 89 2.33 48.32 13.91
C PRO A 89 3.50 47.66 13.15
N ASP A 90 3.54 47.89 11.83
CA ASP A 90 4.52 47.34 10.88
C ASP A 90 5.99 47.53 11.31
#